data_AF-A0A7R9JCH2-F1
#
_entry.id   AF-A0A7R9JCH2-F1
#
_cell.length_a   1.000
_cell.length_b   1.000
_cell.length_c   1.000
_cell.angle_alpha   90.00
_cell.angle_beta   90.00
_cell.angle_gamma   90.00
#
_symmetry.space_group_name_H-M   'P 1'
#
loop_
_entity.id
_entity.type
_entity.pdbx_description
1 polymer ?
#
loop_
_entity_poly.entity_id
_entity_poly.type
_entity_poly.pdbx_seq_one_letter_code
_entity_poly.pdbx_strand_id
1 'polypeptide(L)'
;YRFVTSLFSICSPGAVVYAYVGEFYNNIKRPTAIVLVSVFLPIGTLALPGLAWGVIPQTWIVTLPWCSFNSWRIFVVFCAVPSLMGGMIVYLCLPESPKFLMNQGKKEEALKVLRHVFVVNTGNDPGDYMVESIKEDNSAERNISNNIPNNSCLNIMKNIWSQTAPLFQRQHILMTLLVCALHFNSLLLWLPEMFNNMAAYSLFYDGQTASVCESMRAFVVSTVDETLYQYLPGNRSIWNYESNPFTSNSSLIDDIILSGSSYGNRTEIAECDSTITPETFRNTLIIGGGTGAINLIIGFVVRWTGRKVIGFQFLYYRKRMYLLVVFMGVAAGSCIGLNFGQTSEIVLVLAFLFVCLTGVSSSLLNSAVVDIFPTQLSK
;
A
#
# COMPACT_ATOMS: atom_id res chain seq x y z
N TYR A 1 11.56 12.09 4.51
CA TYR A 1 10.13 12.43 4.36
C TYR A 1 9.31 11.23 3.90
N ARG A 2 9.48 10.72 2.67
CA ARG A 2 8.66 9.62 2.11
C ARG A 2 8.61 8.34 2.95
N PHE A 3 9.74 7.91 3.53
CA PHE A 3 9.78 6.74 4.42
C PHE A 3 8.95 6.92 5.70
N VAL A 4 9.06 8.11 6.32
CA VAL A 4 8.33 8.46 7.55
C VAL A 4 6.84 8.58 7.25
N THR A 5 6.44 9.21 6.15
CA THR A 5 5.04 9.28 5.74
C THR A 5 4.45 7.90 5.44
N SER A 6 5.21 6.98 4.81
CA SER A 6 4.70 5.64 4.54
C SER A 6 4.48 4.83 5.83
N LEU A 7 5.41 4.89 6.78
CA LEU A 7 5.29 4.21 8.08
C LEU A 7 4.14 4.75 8.93
N PHE A 8 4.06 6.07 9.08
CA PHE A 8 3.10 6.71 9.99
C PHE A 8 1.73 6.97 9.36
N SER A 9 1.63 7.17 8.05
CA SER A 9 0.35 7.54 7.40
C SER A 9 -0.38 6.37 6.75
N ILE A 10 0.31 5.29 6.36
CA ILE A 10 -0.33 4.15 5.65
C ILE A 10 -0.54 2.97 6.60
N CYS A 11 0.50 2.55 7.32
CA CYS A 11 0.42 1.34 8.16
C CYS A 11 -0.29 1.59 9.50
N SER A 12 -0.08 2.75 10.13
CA SER A 12 -0.62 3.03 11.47
C SER A 12 -2.13 3.25 11.51
N PRO A 13 -2.75 4.08 10.63
CA PRO A 13 -4.19 4.33 10.70
C PRO A 13 -5.03 3.10 10.33
N GLY A 14 -4.57 2.30 9.35
CA GLY A 14 -5.28 1.10 8.93
C GLY A 14 -5.48 0.10 10.08
N ALA A 15 -4.41 -0.17 10.83
CA ALA A 15 -4.46 -1.06 11.99
C ALA A 15 -5.41 -0.54 13.08
N VAL A 16 -5.36 0.76 13.39
CA VAL A 16 -6.21 1.39 14.40
C VAL A 16 -7.68 1.35 13.99
N VAL A 17 -8.01 1.68 12.74
CA VAL A 17 -9.39 1.67 12.25
C VAL A 17 -9.97 0.26 12.27
N TYR A 18 -9.22 -0.75 11.83
CA TYR A 18 -9.69 -2.14 11.84
C TYR A 18 -9.87 -2.68 13.27
N ALA A 19 -8.97 -2.35 14.19
CA ALA A 19 -9.10 -2.72 15.60
C ALA A 19 -10.32 -2.03 16.23
N TYR A 20 -10.45 -0.71 16.06
CA TYR A 20 -11.55 0.08 16.57
C TYR A 20 -12.90 -0.48 16.07
N VAL A 21 -13.07 -0.63 14.75
CA VAL A 21 -14.30 -1.22 14.19
C VAL A 21 -14.51 -2.65 14.70
N GLY A 22 -13.45 -3.41 14.85
CA GLY A 22 -13.49 -4.77 15.38
C GLY A 22 -14.09 -4.87 16.79
N GLU A 23 -13.94 -3.85 17.61
CA GLU A 23 -14.37 -3.81 19.01
C GLU A 23 -15.86 -3.43 19.19
N PHE A 24 -16.49 -2.82 18.19
CA PHE A 24 -17.93 -2.48 18.23
C PHE A 24 -18.84 -3.57 17.64
N TYR A 25 -18.27 -4.61 17.02
CA TYR A 25 -19.04 -5.68 16.37
C TYR A 25 -18.84 -7.04 17.02
N ASN A 26 -19.95 -7.78 17.17
CA ASN A 26 -19.90 -9.19 17.59
C ASN A 26 -19.17 -10.07 16.57
N ASN A 27 -18.55 -11.16 17.03
CA ASN A 27 -17.76 -12.11 16.23
C ASN A 27 -18.43 -12.59 14.93
N ILE A 28 -19.77 -12.63 14.87
CA ILE A 28 -20.52 -13.03 13.67
C ILE A 28 -20.52 -11.92 12.60
N LYS A 29 -20.70 -10.66 13.01
CA LYS A 29 -20.82 -9.50 12.09
C LYS A 29 -19.49 -8.79 11.85
N ARG A 30 -18.53 -8.95 12.76
CA ARG A 30 -17.21 -8.30 12.73
C ARG A 30 -16.46 -8.45 11.40
N PRO A 31 -16.35 -9.65 10.80
CA PRO A 31 -15.64 -9.79 9.52
C PRO A 31 -16.33 -9.03 8.38
N THR A 32 -17.67 -8.96 8.40
CA THR A 32 -18.43 -8.23 7.39
C THR A 32 -18.24 -6.72 7.53
N ALA A 33 -18.20 -6.22 8.76
CA ALA A 33 -17.96 -4.79 9.03
C ALA A 33 -16.54 -4.36 8.60
N ILE A 34 -15.53 -5.17 8.92
CA ILE A 34 -14.14 -4.89 8.52
C ILE A 34 -13.99 -4.86 7.01
N VAL A 35 -14.59 -5.84 6.31
CA VAL A 35 -14.59 -5.86 4.84
C VAL A 35 -15.31 -4.63 4.28
N LEU A 36 -16.43 -4.20 4.87
CA LEU A 36 -17.12 -2.98 4.44
C LEU A 36 -16.23 -1.74 4.58
N VAL A 37 -15.50 -1.61 5.69
CA VAL A 37 -14.58 -0.50 5.93
C VAL A 37 -13.39 -0.53 4.96
N SER A 38 -12.90 -1.72 4.62
CA SER A 38 -11.81 -1.86 3.64
C SER A 38 -12.18 -1.39 2.23
N VAL A 39 -13.47 -1.24 1.88
CA VAL A 39 -13.93 -0.70 0.58
C VAL A 39 -13.59 0.78 0.43
N PHE A 40 -13.35 1.52 1.50
CA PHE A 40 -12.96 2.93 1.40
C PHE A 40 -11.51 3.13 0.92
N LEU A 41 -10.61 2.17 1.16
CA LEU A 41 -9.24 2.22 0.66
C LEU A 41 -9.16 2.30 -0.88
N PRO A 42 -9.82 1.42 -1.65
CA PRO A 42 -9.77 1.50 -3.10
C PRO A 42 -10.40 2.78 -3.67
N ILE A 43 -11.43 3.32 -3.00
CA ILE A 43 -12.00 4.63 -3.35
C ILE A 43 -10.94 5.73 -3.21
N GLY A 44 -10.15 5.71 -2.12
CA GLY A 44 -9.03 6.62 -1.93
C GLY A 44 -7.96 6.49 -3.02
N THR A 45 -7.61 5.25 -3.43
CA THR A 45 -6.64 5.03 -4.51
C THR A 45 -7.11 5.49 -5.89
N LEU A 46 -8.42 5.62 -6.10
CA LEU A 46 -9.00 6.19 -7.33
C LEU A 46 -9.08 7.72 -7.26
N ALA A 47 -9.41 8.26 -6.08
CA ALA A 47 -9.54 9.70 -5.88
C ALA A 47 -8.20 10.44 -6.07
N LEU A 48 -7.08 9.85 -5.61
CA LEU A 48 -5.75 10.45 -5.69
C LEU A 48 -5.30 10.78 -7.13
N PRO A 49 -5.27 9.83 -8.09
CA PRO A 49 -4.92 10.15 -9.47
C PRO A 49 -5.93 11.07 -10.16
N GLY A 50 -7.21 11.00 -9.79
CA GLY A 50 -8.22 11.95 -10.27
C GLY A 50 -7.95 13.39 -9.83
N LEU A 51 -7.62 13.57 -8.54
CA LEU A 51 -7.20 14.87 -7.99
C LEU A 51 -5.88 15.34 -8.60
N ALA A 52 -4.92 14.43 -8.80
CA ALA A 52 -3.65 14.74 -9.43
C ALA A 52 -3.84 15.26 -10.86
N TRP A 53 -4.72 14.62 -11.65
CA TRP A 53 -5.03 15.07 -13.01
C TRP A 53 -5.70 16.45 -13.03
N GLY A 54 -6.57 16.74 -12.06
CA GLY A 54 -7.21 18.06 -11.97
C GLY A 54 -6.26 19.20 -11.60
N VAL A 55 -5.22 18.90 -10.79
CA VAL A 55 -4.39 19.93 -10.15
C VAL A 55 -3.00 20.08 -10.79
N ILE A 56 -2.30 18.98 -11.08
CA ILE A 56 -0.89 19.03 -11.51
C ILE A 56 -0.70 19.74 -12.86
N PRO A 57 -1.55 19.52 -13.90
CA PRO A 57 -1.40 20.19 -15.19
C PRO A 57 -1.68 21.69 -15.16
N GLN A 58 -2.23 22.22 -14.06
CA GLN A 58 -2.51 23.64 -13.94
C GLN A 58 -1.20 24.42 -13.74
N THR A 59 -1.12 25.66 -14.20
CA THR A 59 0.05 26.54 -14.01
C THR A 59 -0.14 27.48 -12.82
N TRP A 60 -0.61 26.94 -11.69
CA TRP A 60 -0.84 27.74 -10.48
C TRP A 60 0.48 28.10 -9.81
N ILE A 61 0.70 29.40 -9.63
CA ILE A 61 1.81 29.95 -8.86
C ILE A 61 1.20 30.91 -7.84
N VAL A 62 1.15 30.48 -6.58
CA VAL A 62 0.65 31.30 -5.48
C VAL A 62 1.84 31.76 -4.65
N THR A 63 2.19 33.03 -4.76
CA THR A 63 3.26 33.66 -3.99
C THR A 63 2.73 34.15 -2.65
N LEU A 64 3.11 33.45 -1.57
CA LEU A 64 2.95 33.95 -0.20
C LEU A 64 4.23 34.65 0.25
N PRO A 65 4.18 35.55 1.25
CA PRO A 65 5.35 36.30 1.72
C PRO A 65 6.54 35.42 2.16
N TRP A 66 6.28 34.16 2.49
CA TRP A 66 7.24 33.22 3.07
C TRP A 66 7.53 32.00 2.17
N CYS A 67 6.74 31.76 1.12
CA CYS A 67 6.83 30.57 0.25
C CYS A 67 6.06 30.75 -1.07
N SER A 68 6.62 30.25 -2.17
CA SER A 68 5.90 30.10 -3.45
C SER A 68 5.31 28.69 -3.57
N PHE A 69 4.00 28.62 -3.77
CA PHE A 69 3.26 27.38 -3.98
C PHE A 69 3.03 27.15 -5.47
N ASN A 70 3.71 26.13 -6.01
CA ASN A 70 3.44 25.59 -7.34
C ASN A 70 2.36 24.51 -7.27
N SER A 71 1.75 24.15 -8.40
CA SER A 71 0.63 23.20 -8.51
C SER A 71 0.83 21.88 -7.75
N TRP A 72 2.03 21.31 -7.75
CA TRP A 72 2.31 20.07 -6.99
C TRP A 72 2.25 20.27 -5.47
N ARG A 73 2.62 21.45 -4.95
CA ARG A 73 2.50 21.77 -3.50
C ARG A 73 1.03 21.95 -3.13
N ILE A 74 0.25 22.57 -4.02
CA ILE A 74 -1.20 22.73 -3.86
C ILE A 74 -1.88 21.36 -3.84
N PHE A 75 -1.47 20.43 -4.72
CA PHE A 75 -1.94 19.04 -4.69
C PHE A 75 -1.68 18.37 -3.33
N VAL A 76 -0.49 18.54 -2.75
CA VAL A 76 -0.18 18.00 -1.41
C VAL A 76 -1.11 18.59 -0.34
N VAL A 77 -1.42 19.89 -0.40
CA VAL A 77 -2.36 20.54 0.51
C VAL A 77 -3.77 19.96 0.35
N PHE A 78 -4.25 19.77 -0.87
CA PHE A 78 -5.56 19.15 -1.13
C PHE A 78 -5.64 17.70 -0.66
N CYS A 79 -4.53 16.94 -0.64
CA CYS A 79 -4.49 15.62 -0.02
C CYS A 79 -4.48 15.68 1.53
N ALA A 80 -3.88 16.72 2.12
CA ALA A 80 -3.78 16.89 3.56
C ALA A 80 -5.12 17.30 4.21
N VAL A 81 -5.91 18.14 3.52
CA VAL A 81 -7.18 18.67 4.08
C VAL A 81 -8.19 17.56 4.43
N PRO A 82 -8.55 16.61 3.54
CA PRO A 82 -9.45 15.52 3.89
C PRO A 82 -8.91 14.63 5.00
N SER A 83 -7.59 14.45 5.07
CA SER A 83 -6.94 13.65 6.12
C SER A 83 -7.08 14.31 7.50
N LEU A 84 -6.86 15.63 7.56
CA LEU A 84 -7.05 16.41 8.78
C LEU A 84 -8.52 16.46 9.21
N MET A 85 -9.42 16.67 8.26
CA MET A 85 -10.87 16.66 8.51
C MET A 85 -11.32 15.29 9.05
N GLY A 86 -10.85 14.20 8.43
CA GLY A 86 -11.14 12.84 8.89
C GLY A 86 -10.66 12.61 10.33
N GLY A 87 -9.42 13.01 10.64
CA GLY A 87 -8.90 12.92 12.02
C GLY A 87 -9.72 13.73 13.02
N MET A 88 -10.14 14.94 12.65
CA MET A 88 -10.96 15.81 13.50
C MET A 88 -12.36 15.23 13.72
N ILE A 89 -13.00 14.69 12.68
CA ILE A 89 -14.30 14.02 12.78
C ILE A 89 -14.20 12.80 13.69
N VAL A 90 -13.13 12.00 13.54
CA VAL A 90 -12.92 10.83 14.41
C VAL A 90 -12.77 11.26 15.86
N TYR A 91 -11.97 12.29 16.13
CA TYR A 91 -11.74 12.79 17.47
C TYR A 91 -12.99 13.39 18.13
N LEU A 92 -13.85 14.09 17.36
CA LEU A 92 -15.02 14.78 17.90
C LEU A 92 -16.28 13.90 17.97
N CYS A 93 -16.47 12.98 17.02
CA CYS A 93 -17.75 12.31 16.84
C CYS A 93 -17.75 10.84 17.28
N LEU A 94 -16.60 10.17 17.34
CA LEU A 94 -16.55 8.75 17.69
C LEU A 94 -16.28 8.55 19.19
N PRO A 95 -17.05 7.69 19.87
CA PRO A 95 -16.80 7.37 21.27
C PRO A 95 -15.52 6.54 21.41
N GLU A 96 -14.90 6.60 22.59
CA GLU A 96 -13.77 5.71 22.89
C GLU A 96 -14.21 4.24 22.86
N SER A 97 -13.32 3.34 22.47
CA SER A 97 -13.66 1.91 22.42
C SER A 97 -14.08 1.38 23.80
N PRO A 98 -15.21 0.62 23.89
CA PRO A 98 -15.63 0.02 25.14
C PRO A 98 -14.57 -0.94 25.69
N LYS A 99 -13.79 -1.59 24.82
CA LYS A 99 -12.73 -2.49 25.25
C LYS A 99 -11.53 -1.75 25.84
N PHE A 100 -11.14 -0.63 25.22
CA PHE A 100 -10.09 0.22 25.76
C PHE A 100 -10.45 0.76 27.14
N LEU A 101 -11.70 1.22 27.32
CA LEU A 101 -12.22 1.69 28.61
C LEU A 101 -12.21 0.59 29.68
N MET A 102 -12.59 -0.63 29.32
CA MET A 102 -12.49 -1.80 30.21
C MET A 102 -11.04 -2.08 30.63
N ASN A 103 -10.09 -2.03 29.70
CA ASN A 103 -8.67 -2.23 29.99
C ASN A 103 -8.07 -1.14 30.90
N GLN A 104 -8.60 0.08 30.86
CA GLN A 104 -8.26 1.15 31.78
C GLN A 104 -8.94 1.04 33.16
N GLY A 105 -9.80 0.05 33.37
CA GLY A 105 -10.60 -0.10 34.59
C GLY A 105 -11.83 0.81 34.66
N LYS A 106 -12.16 1.55 33.59
CA LYS A 106 -13.30 2.47 33.51
C LYS A 106 -14.59 1.74 33.08
N LYS A 107 -15.04 0.79 33.90
CA LYS A 107 -16.19 -0.09 33.58
C LYS A 107 -17.49 0.66 33.33
N GLU A 108 -17.78 1.69 34.13
CA GLU A 108 -18.98 2.51 33.98
C GLU A 108 -19.00 3.29 32.66
N GLU A 109 -17.85 3.82 32.23
CA GLU A 109 -17.74 4.51 30.94
C GLU A 109 -17.93 3.53 29.77
N ALA A 110 -17.34 2.34 29.87
CA ALA A 110 -17.54 1.29 28.87
C ALA A 110 -19.02 0.90 28.72
N LEU A 111 -19.73 0.78 29.84
CA LEU A 111 -21.16 0.46 29.85
C LEU A 111 -22.01 1.59 29.25
N LYS A 112 -21.66 2.86 29.52
CA LYS A 112 -22.28 4.02 28.87
C LYS A 112 -22.10 4.00 27.35
N VAL A 113 -20.90 3.69 26.87
CA VAL A 113 -20.62 3.58 25.42
C VAL A 113 -21.48 2.45 24.80
N LEU A 114 -21.52 1.27 25.41
CA LEU A 114 -22.34 0.17 24.90
C LEU A 114 -23.84 0.49 24.89
N ARG A 115 -24.34 1.17 25.93
CA ARG A 115 -25.73 1.64 25.98
C ARG A 115 -26.00 2.67 24.89
N HIS A 116 -25.08 3.61 24.64
CA HIS A 116 -25.21 4.57 23.54
C HIS A 116 -25.27 3.86 22.18
N VAL A 117 -24.38 2.89 21.95
CA VAL A 117 -24.37 2.07 20.72
C VAL A 117 -25.66 1.27 20.57
N PHE A 118 -26.23 0.75 21.68
CA PHE A 118 -27.53 0.08 21.64
C PHE A 118 -28.64 1.03 21.17
N VAL A 119 -28.79 2.20 21.82
CA VAL A 119 -29.82 3.20 21.48
C VAL A 119 -29.69 3.65 20.02
N VAL A 120 -28.48 3.93 19.54
CA VAL A 120 -28.25 4.35 18.15
C VAL A 120 -28.62 3.24 17.14
N ASN A 121 -28.37 1.97 17.49
CA ASN A 121 -28.65 0.85 16.58
C ASN A 121 -30.10 0.37 16.59
N THR A 122 -30.80 0.46 17.74
CA THR A 122 -32.16 -0.07 17.91
C THR A 122 -33.23 1.02 17.88
N GLY A 123 -32.88 2.25 18.27
CA GLY A 123 -33.84 3.34 18.51
C GLY A 123 -34.64 3.20 19.81
N ASN A 124 -34.37 2.17 20.61
CA ASN A 124 -35.08 1.92 21.88
C ASN A 124 -34.51 2.79 23.02
N ASP A 125 -35.24 2.84 24.13
CA ASP A 125 -34.85 3.61 25.30
C ASP A 125 -33.55 3.09 25.94
N PRO A 126 -32.72 3.98 26.53
CA PRO A 126 -31.49 3.56 27.19
C PRO A 126 -31.70 2.58 28.35
N GLY A 127 -32.90 2.60 28.96
CA GLY A 127 -33.32 1.71 30.04
C GLY A 127 -33.55 0.26 29.60
N ASP A 128 -33.77 0.01 28.31
CA ASP A 128 -34.00 -1.34 27.77
C ASP A 128 -32.69 -2.13 27.61
N TYR A 129 -31.54 -1.50 27.85
CA TYR A 129 -30.24 -2.15 27.80
C TYR A 129 -30.00 -3.00 29.05
N MET A 130 -30.26 -4.31 28.94
CA MET A 130 -30.25 -5.30 30.03
C MET A 130 -28.87 -5.64 30.62
N VAL A 131 -27.77 -5.06 30.12
CA VAL A 131 -26.43 -5.36 30.64
C VAL A 131 -26.08 -4.36 31.74
N GLU A 132 -25.97 -4.87 32.97
CA GLU A 132 -25.69 -4.07 34.18
C GLU A 132 -24.21 -4.08 34.56
N SER A 133 -23.44 -5.10 34.18
CA SER A 133 -22.00 -5.17 34.43
C SER A 133 -21.27 -5.98 33.37
N ILE A 134 -20.02 -5.59 33.10
CA ILE A 134 -19.15 -6.26 32.13
C ILE A 134 -18.06 -6.99 32.94
N LYS A 135 -17.97 -8.31 32.77
CA LYS A 135 -16.92 -9.11 33.39
C LYS A 135 -15.62 -8.95 32.60
N GLU A 136 -14.51 -8.94 33.31
CA GLU A 136 -13.19 -9.02 32.69
C GLU A 136 -12.84 -10.49 32.51
N ASP A 137 -12.34 -10.87 31.33
CA ASP A 137 -11.70 -12.17 31.17
C ASP A 137 -10.44 -12.20 32.03
N ASN A 138 -10.42 -13.13 32.99
CA ASN A 138 -9.32 -13.40 33.90
C ASN A 138 -8.16 -14.11 33.17
N SER A 139 -7.55 -13.48 32.18
CA SER A 139 -6.27 -13.92 31.59
C SER A 139 -5.10 -13.15 32.23
N ALA A 140 -4.71 -13.63 33.42
CA ALA A 140 -3.34 -13.79 33.91
C ALA A 140 -2.31 -12.62 34.00
N GLU A 141 -2.54 -11.40 33.52
CA GLU A 141 -1.44 -10.39 33.46
C GLU A 141 -1.49 -9.20 34.44
N ARG A 142 -2.59 -8.98 35.20
CA ARG A 142 -2.70 -7.80 36.08
C ARG A 142 -2.02 -7.89 37.44
N ASN A 143 -1.48 -9.04 37.85
CA ASN A 143 -0.71 -9.14 39.10
C ASN A 143 0.76 -8.69 38.96
N ILE A 144 1.24 -8.36 37.75
CA ILE A 144 2.62 -7.93 37.52
C ILE A 144 2.76 -6.39 37.62
N SER A 145 1.68 -5.62 37.47
CA SER A 145 1.76 -4.15 37.37
C SER A 145 1.86 -3.41 38.71
N ASN A 146 1.57 -4.05 39.84
CA ASN A 146 1.45 -3.30 41.10
C ASN A 146 2.77 -3.18 41.90
N ASN A 147 3.90 -3.75 41.46
CA ASN A 147 5.12 -3.80 42.27
C ASN A 147 6.48 -3.60 41.53
N ILE A 148 6.51 -2.99 40.33
CA ILE A 148 7.78 -2.80 39.58
C ILE A 148 8.13 -1.31 39.44
N PRO A 149 9.40 -0.89 39.71
CA PRO A 149 9.82 0.50 39.60
C PRO A 149 9.56 1.11 38.21
N ASN A 150 9.30 2.41 38.20
CA ASN A 150 8.78 3.20 37.10
C ASN A 150 9.82 3.51 36.00
N ASN A 151 10.35 2.48 35.33
CA ASN A 151 11.16 2.66 34.12
C ASN A 151 10.21 2.69 32.92
N SER A 152 9.61 3.85 32.66
CA SER A 152 8.53 4.04 31.67
C SER A 152 8.85 3.41 30.30
N CYS A 153 10.10 3.51 29.82
CA CYS A 153 10.51 2.94 28.53
C CYS A 153 10.63 1.40 28.56
N LEU A 154 11.21 0.82 29.62
CA LEU A 154 11.36 -0.64 29.76
C LEU A 154 10.01 -1.33 29.91
N ASN A 155 9.07 -0.70 30.63
CA ASN A 155 7.71 -1.22 30.76
C ASN A 155 6.94 -1.12 29.43
N ILE A 156 7.12 -0.04 28.66
CA ILE A 156 6.55 0.07 27.31
C ILE A 156 7.14 -1.01 26.39
N MET A 157 8.46 -1.18 26.36
CA MET A 157 9.09 -2.22 25.53
C MET A 157 8.68 -3.63 25.95
N LYS A 158 8.56 -3.90 27.24
CA LYS A 158 8.08 -5.19 27.76
C LYS A 158 6.63 -5.46 27.36
N ASN A 159 5.77 -4.45 27.39
CA ASN A 159 4.37 -4.55 26.95
C ASN A 159 4.25 -4.71 25.43
N ILE A 160 5.08 -4.01 24.66
CA ILE A 160 5.18 -4.21 23.21
C ILE A 160 5.64 -5.65 22.94
N TRP A 161 6.65 -6.14 23.65
CA TRP A 161 7.18 -7.48 23.50
C TRP A 161 6.16 -8.56 23.88
N SER A 162 5.41 -8.39 24.98
CA SER A 162 4.39 -9.37 25.38
C SER A 162 3.24 -9.46 24.37
N GLN A 163 2.89 -8.35 23.72
CA GLN A 163 1.89 -8.31 22.65
C GLN A 163 2.46 -8.80 21.30
N THR A 164 3.77 -8.62 21.06
CA THR A 164 4.42 -8.96 19.79
C THR A 164 4.89 -10.42 19.75
N ALA A 165 5.36 -10.98 20.87
CA ALA A 165 5.87 -12.35 20.94
C ALA A 165 4.86 -13.42 20.47
N PRO A 166 3.54 -13.31 20.75
CA PRO A 166 2.53 -14.19 20.19
C PRO A 166 2.50 -14.26 18.66
N LEU A 167 2.86 -13.18 17.94
CA LEU A 167 2.91 -13.15 16.47
C LEU A 167 3.97 -14.10 15.91
N PHE A 168 4.99 -14.45 16.70
CA PHE A 168 6.07 -15.36 16.32
C PHE A 168 5.86 -16.80 16.82
N GLN A 169 4.72 -17.09 17.46
CA GLN A 169 4.36 -18.47 17.80
C GLN A 169 4.13 -19.30 16.52
N ARG A 170 4.40 -20.62 16.62
CA ARG A 170 4.34 -21.57 15.51
C ARG A 170 3.03 -21.53 14.71
N GLN A 171 1.92 -21.16 15.35
CA GLN A 171 0.61 -21.05 14.72
C GLN A 171 0.41 -19.75 13.91
N HIS A 172 1.18 -18.69 14.18
CA HIS A 172 0.97 -17.35 13.62
C HIS A 172 2.13 -16.86 12.73
N ILE A 173 3.34 -17.43 12.86
CA ILE A 173 4.54 -16.97 12.15
C ILE A 173 4.38 -16.93 10.63
N LEU A 174 3.67 -17.90 10.03
CA LEU A 174 3.43 -17.92 8.59
C LEU A 174 2.58 -16.72 8.15
N MET A 175 1.55 -16.38 8.93
CA MET A 175 0.68 -15.23 8.62
C MET A 175 1.45 -13.92 8.78
N THR A 176 2.23 -13.79 9.86
CA THR A 176 3.10 -12.63 10.09
C THR A 176 4.10 -12.46 8.95
N LEU A 177 4.73 -13.54 8.50
CA LEU A 177 5.67 -13.50 7.37
C LEU A 177 4.97 -13.12 6.05
N LEU A 178 3.75 -13.61 5.80
CA LEU A 178 2.95 -13.21 4.64
C LEU A 178 2.53 -11.75 4.68
N VAL A 179 2.15 -11.22 5.86
CA VAL A 179 1.83 -9.80 6.05
C VAL A 179 3.06 -8.96 5.72
N CYS A 180 4.23 -9.31 6.28
CA CYS A 180 5.48 -8.62 5.99
C CYS A 180 5.81 -8.70 4.49
N ALA A 181 5.78 -9.88 3.88
CA ALA A 181 6.07 -10.04 2.46
C ALA A 181 5.13 -9.21 1.58
N LEU A 182 3.85 -9.09 1.93
CA LEU A 182 2.88 -8.27 1.18
C LEU A 182 3.15 -6.76 1.31
N HIS A 183 3.46 -6.28 2.52
CA HIS A 183 3.62 -4.85 2.78
C HIS A 183 5.02 -4.32 2.43
N PHE A 184 6.05 -5.17 2.41
CA PHE A 184 7.41 -4.81 1.99
C PHE A 184 7.66 -4.98 0.48
N ASN A 185 6.63 -5.20 -0.34
CA ASN A 185 6.80 -5.30 -1.79
C ASN A 185 7.27 -3.97 -2.40
N SER A 186 8.56 -3.90 -2.73
CA SER A 186 9.21 -2.70 -3.28
C SER A 186 8.80 -2.36 -4.71
N LEU A 187 8.09 -3.24 -5.42
CA LEU A 187 7.86 -3.11 -6.85
C LEU A 187 7.07 -1.85 -7.23
N LEU A 188 6.11 -1.43 -6.40
CA LEU A 188 5.37 -0.18 -6.58
C LEU A 188 6.26 1.07 -6.58
N LEU A 189 7.41 1.02 -5.89
CA LEU A 189 8.38 2.12 -5.90
C LEU A 189 9.11 2.24 -7.23
N TRP A 190 9.33 1.10 -7.91
CA TRP A 190 10.09 1.03 -9.15
C TRP A 190 9.22 1.21 -10.40
N LEU A 191 7.90 1.00 -10.32
CA LEU A 191 6.99 1.14 -11.47
C LEU A 191 7.13 2.48 -12.22
N PRO A 192 7.17 3.67 -11.56
CA PRO A 192 7.33 4.94 -12.26
C PRO A 192 8.62 5.00 -13.07
N GLU A 193 9.72 4.49 -12.49
CA GLU A 193 11.04 4.42 -13.14
C GLU A 193 11.02 3.45 -14.33
N MET A 194 10.36 2.29 -14.20
CA MET A 194 10.21 1.34 -15.31
C MET A 194 9.45 1.98 -16.48
N PHE A 195 8.32 2.64 -16.20
CA PHE A 195 7.54 3.28 -17.25
C PHE A 195 8.27 4.47 -17.89
N ASN A 196 8.99 5.26 -17.09
CA ASN A 196 9.77 6.39 -17.61
C ASN A 196 10.88 5.92 -18.55
N ASN A 197 11.63 4.89 -18.16
CA ASN A 197 12.69 4.34 -19.00
C ASN A 197 12.16 3.68 -20.28
N MET A 198 11.03 2.98 -20.21
CA MET A 198 10.41 2.43 -21.43
C MET A 198 9.85 3.51 -22.35
N ALA A 199 9.23 4.56 -21.79
CA ALA A 199 8.76 5.69 -22.58
C ALA A 199 9.93 6.40 -23.27
N ALA A 200 11.01 6.66 -22.53
CA ALA A 200 12.23 7.22 -23.09
C ALA A 200 12.79 6.31 -24.20
N TYR A 201 12.88 5.00 -23.99
CA TYR A 201 13.36 4.06 -25.02
C TYR A 201 12.54 4.15 -26.32
N SER A 202 11.20 4.22 -26.20
CA SER A 202 10.32 4.34 -27.37
C SER A 202 10.48 5.64 -28.15
N LEU A 203 11.00 6.70 -27.52
CA LEU A 203 11.30 7.97 -28.18
C LEU A 203 12.65 7.93 -28.92
N PHE A 204 13.65 7.24 -28.37
CA PHE A 204 14.99 7.15 -28.98
C PHE A 204 15.10 6.07 -30.06
N TYR A 205 14.32 4.98 -29.93
CA TYR A 205 14.36 3.83 -30.82
C TYR A 205 12.97 3.57 -31.42
N ASP A 206 12.59 4.42 -32.39
CA ASP A 206 11.29 4.34 -33.04
C ASP A 206 11.07 2.97 -33.70
N GLY A 207 9.92 2.35 -33.42
CA GLY A 207 9.52 1.05 -33.95
C GLY A 207 10.22 -0.19 -33.36
N GLN A 208 11.18 -0.05 -32.43
CA GLN A 208 11.80 -1.20 -31.75
C GLN A 208 11.14 -1.50 -30.40
N THR A 209 10.90 -2.77 -30.14
CA THR A 209 10.42 -3.25 -28.84
C THR A 209 11.60 -3.70 -28.00
N ALA A 210 11.61 -3.32 -26.74
CA ALA A 210 12.62 -3.75 -25.77
C ALA A 210 11.94 -4.28 -24.53
N SER A 211 12.54 -5.32 -23.94
CA SER A 211 12.19 -5.74 -22.60
C SER A 211 12.50 -4.65 -21.58
N VAL A 212 11.85 -4.70 -20.42
CA VAL A 212 12.12 -3.73 -19.36
C VAL A 212 13.61 -3.74 -18.96
N CYS A 213 14.25 -4.91 -18.93
CA CYS A 213 15.68 -5.05 -18.63
C CYS A 213 16.57 -4.35 -19.68
N GLU A 214 16.25 -4.52 -20.96
CA GLU A 214 16.97 -3.87 -22.06
C GLU A 214 16.80 -2.35 -22.02
N SER A 215 15.57 -1.87 -21.80
CA SER A 215 15.30 -0.43 -21.68
C SER A 215 16.10 0.20 -20.55
N MET A 216 16.16 -0.43 -19.38
CA MET A 216 16.94 0.06 -18.24
C MET A 216 18.44 0.06 -18.52
N ARG A 217 18.98 -0.96 -19.20
CA ARG A 217 20.40 -1.03 -19.56
C ARG A 217 20.81 0.04 -20.55
N ALA A 218 19.95 0.35 -21.53
CA ALA A 218 20.24 1.38 -22.53
C ALA A 218 20.51 2.75 -21.90
N PHE A 219 19.74 3.14 -20.88
CA PHE A 219 19.95 4.43 -20.19
C PHE A 219 21.17 4.45 -19.28
N VAL A 220 21.47 3.35 -18.57
CA VAL A 220 22.70 3.27 -17.76
C VAL A 220 23.94 3.51 -18.61
N VAL A 221 24.00 2.93 -19.81
CA VAL A 221 25.13 3.11 -20.74
C VAL A 221 25.23 4.57 -21.22
N SER A 222 24.12 5.20 -21.58
CA SER A 222 24.12 6.61 -22.02
C SER A 222 24.63 7.59 -20.96
N THR A 223 24.31 7.37 -19.68
CA THR A 223 24.78 8.23 -18.57
C THR A 223 26.26 8.04 -18.25
N VAL A 224 26.79 6.81 -18.44
CA VAL A 224 28.22 6.53 -18.22
C VAL A 224 29.05 7.17 -19.32
N ASP A 225 28.61 7.12 -20.58
CA ASP A 225 29.28 7.79 -21.70
C ASP A 225 29.34 9.32 -21.48
N GLU A 226 28.24 9.97 -21.08
CA GLU A 226 28.25 11.41 -20.79
C GLU A 226 29.24 11.80 -19.67
N THR A 227 29.36 10.98 -18.61
CA THR A 227 30.33 11.25 -17.53
C THR A 227 31.78 11.00 -17.93
N LEU A 228 32.04 10.13 -18.92
CA LEU A 228 33.40 9.91 -19.45
C LEU A 228 33.81 11.00 -20.46
N TYR A 229 32.86 11.63 -21.15
CA TYR A 229 33.16 12.73 -22.09
C TYR A 229 33.61 14.02 -21.39
N GLN A 230 33.31 14.21 -20.11
CA GLN A 230 33.62 15.46 -19.41
C GLN A 230 35.01 15.51 -18.76
N TYR A 231 35.80 14.42 -18.78
CA TYR A 231 37.08 14.32 -18.06
C TYR A 231 38.32 13.93 -18.88
N LEU A 232 38.27 13.95 -20.21
CA LEU A 232 39.45 13.65 -21.03
C LEU A 232 40.03 14.90 -21.71
N PRO A 233 41.14 15.48 -21.19
CA PRO A 233 41.96 16.36 -22.01
C PRO A 233 42.58 15.51 -23.13
N GLY A 234 42.53 16.03 -24.35
CA GLY A 234 42.85 15.29 -25.56
C GLY A 234 44.12 14.45 -25.48
N ASN A 235 43.96 13.14 -25.68
CA ASN A 235 44.82 12.41 -26.59
C ASN A 235 44.19 11.07 -26.97
N ARG A 236 44.16 10.79 -28.27
CA ARG A 236 43.78 9.50 -28.81
C ARG A 236 44.77 8.45 -28.32
N SER A 237 44.25 7.41 -27.68
CA SER A 237 44.63 5.98 -27.79
C SER A 237 44.55 5.26 -26.45
N ILE A 238 44.22 3.97 -26.55
CA ILE A 238 44.34 2.92 -25.54
C ILE A 238 43.11 2.74 -24.64
N TRP A 239 42.23 1.82 -25.04
CA TRP A 239 41.80 0.72 -24.17
C TRP A 239 41.71 -0.57 -25.01
N ASN A 240 42.67 -1.46 -24.79
CA ASN A 240 42.63 -2.84 -25.25
C ASN A 240 41.58 -3.59 -24.43
N TYR A 241 40.68 -4.29 -25.12
CA TYR A 241 39.72 -5.21 -24.54
C TYR A 241 40.43 -6.48 -24.04
N GLU A 242 40.35 -6.76 -22.73
CA GLU A 242 40.50 -8.12 -22.20
C GLU A 242 39.20 -8.55 -21.49
N SER A 243 38.52 -9.46 -22.18
CA SER A 243 37.74 -10.62 -21.70
C SER A 243 36.84 -10.49 -20.46
N ASN A 244 35.52 -10.53 -20.71
CA ASN A 244 34.63 -11.40 -19.92
C ASN A 244 33.57 -12.04 -20.85
N PRO A 245 33.30 -13.36 -20.75
CA PRO A 245 32.74 -14.14 -21.84
C PRO A 245 31.24 -14.39 -21.64
N PHE A 246 30.38 -13.65 -22.33
CA PHE A 246 29.03 -14.10 -22.73
C PHE A 246 28.45 -13.10 -23.76
N THR A 247 29.18 -12.88 -24.85
CA THR A 247 28.71 -12.10 -26.01
C THR A 247 28.84 -12.97 -27.26
N SER A 248 27.95 -13.95 -27.39
CA SER A 248 27.68 -14.54 -28.71
C SER A 248 26.54 -13.75 -29.34
N ASN A 249 26.92 -12.71 -30.09
CA ASN A 249 26.21 -12.04 -31.20
C ASN A 249 26.57 -10.54 -31.20
N SER A 250 27.83 -10.23 -31.53
CA SER A 250 28.36 -8.87 -31.64
C SER A 250 27.88 -8.12 -32.89
N SER A 251 27.10 -8.74 -33.77
CA SER A 251 26.63 -8.10 -35.00
C SER A 251 25.48 -7.12 -34.80
N LEU A 252 24.83 -7.10 -33.62
CA LEU A 252 23.73 -6.16 -33.35
C LEU A 252 24.21 -4.86 -32.69
N ILE A 253 25.34 -4.91 -31.96
CA ILE A 253 25.88 -3.76 -31.21
C ILE A 253 26.64 -2.82 -32.13
N ASP A 254 27.37 -3.35 -33.12
CA ASP A 254 28.12 -2.53 -34.08
C ASP A 254 27.18 -1.76 -35.04
N ASP A 255 26.01 -2.30 -35.37
CA ASP A 255 24.99 -1.60 -36.18
C ASP A 255 24.30 -0.44 -35.42
N ILE A 256 24.25 -0.52 -34.08
CA ILE A 256 23.71 0.56 -33.23
C ILE A 256 24.67 1.76 -33.17
N ILE A 257 25.98 1.52 -33.22
CA ILE A 257 26.99 2.59 -33.17
C ILE A 257 27.08 3.34 -34.51
N LEU A 258 26.90 2.65 -35.64
CA LEU A 258 27.01 3.27 -36.96
C LEU A 258 25.77 4.08 -37.36
N SER A 259 24.59 3.71 -36.89
CA SER A 259 23.34 4.44 -37.16
C SER A 259 23.15 5.71 -36.30
N GLY A 260 23.80 5.80 -35.14
CA GLY A 260 23.79 7.00 -34.28
C GLY A 260 24.69 8.16 -34.76
N SER A 261 25.58 7.91 -35.72
CA SER A 261 26.60 8.89 -36.15
C SER A 261 26.13 9.88 -37.23
N SER A 262 24.87 9.81 -37.68
CA SER A 262 24.32 10.68 -38.74
C SER A 262 23.14 11.55 -38.32
N TYR A 263 22.96 11.83 -37.02
CA TYR A 263 22.08 12.92 -36.59
C TYR A 263 22.93 14.05 -36.00
N GLY A 264 23.04 15.11 -36.80
CA GLY A 264 23.99 16.20 -36.61
C GLY A 264 23.79 17.03 -35.34
N ASN A 265 24.78 17.88 -35.09
CA ASN A 265 24.82 18.99 -34.15
C ASN A 265 23.43 19.53 -33.76
N ARG A 266 22.85 18.97 -32.69
CA ARG A 266 21.82 19.66 -31.89
C ARG A 266 22.39 19.89 -30.51
N THR A 267 22.95 21.09 -30.33
CA THR A 267 23.04 21.75 -29.02
C THR A 267 21.70 22.41 -28.68
N GLU A 268 20.58 21.72 -28.92
CA GLU A 268 19.31 22.05 -28.29
C GLU A 268 19.35 21.34 -26.94
N ILE A 269 19.61 22.08 -25.87
CA ILE A 269 19.25 21.64 -24.53
C ILE A 269 17.76 21.34 -24.62
N ALA A 270 17.39 20.06 -24.58
CA ALA A 270 15.99 19.66 -24.59
C ALA A 270 15.31 20.41 -23.44
N GLU A 271 14.46 21.38 -23.78
CA GLU A 271 13.61 22.03 -22.80
C GLU A 271 12.83 20.92 -22.12
N CYS A 272 13.11 20.66 -20.84
CA CYS A 272 12.35 19.69 -20.08
C CYS A 272 10.93 20.22 -19.96
N ASP A 273 10.05 19.76 -20.86
CA ASP A 273 8.64 20.05 -20.77
C ASP A 273 8.12 19.42 -19.49
N SER A 274 7.95 20.25 -18.46
CA SER A 274 7.55 19.80 -17.12
C SER A 274 6.10 19.31 -17.04
N THR A 275 5.40 19.31 -18.17
CA THR A 275 4.03 18.81 -18.32
C THR A 275 4.00 17.29 -18.44
N ILE A 276 3.43 16.66 -17.41
CA ILE A 276 3.11 15.23 -17.43
C ILE A 276 2.06 14.98 -18.52
N THR A 277 2.29 13.98 -19.37
CA THR A 277 1.36 13.65 -20.46
C THR A 277 0.00 13.19 -19.91
N PRO A 278 -1.12 13.58 -20.55
CA PRO A 278 -2.47 13.18 -20.12
C PRO A 278 -2.68 11.65 -20.13
N GLU A 279 -1.89 10.92 -20.91
CA GLU A 279 -1.91 9.46 -20.95
C GLU A 279 -1.45 8.82 -19.63
N THR A 280 -0.46 9.39 -18.95
CA THR A 280 -0.01 8.91 -17.64
C THR A 280 -1.13 8.99 -16.61
N PHE A 281 -1.89 10.08 -16.60
CA PHE A 281 -3.05 10.23 -15.69
C PHE A 281 -4.16 9.23 -16.02
N ARG A 282 -4.47 9.05 -17.31
CA ARG A 282 -5.47 8.07 -17.77
C ARG A 282 -5.08 6.64 -17.36
N ASN A 283 -3.84 6.25 -17.60
CA ASN A 283 -3.34 4.91 -17.28
C ASN A 283 -3.35 4.66 -15.75
N THR A 284 -2.98 5.69 -14.97
CA THR A 284 -3.02 5.60 -13.50
C THR A 284 -4.46 5.48 -12.98
N LEU A 285 -5.42 6.18 -13.60
CA LEU A 285 -6.84 6.04 -13.27
C LEU A 285 -7.40 4.67 -13.63
N ILE A 286 -7.01 4.10 -14.78
CA ILE A 286 -7.40 2.74 -15.18
C ILE A 286 -6.85 1.74 -14.16
N ILE A 287 -5.57 1.85 -13.79
CA ILE A 287 -4.95 0.95 -12.81
C ILE A 287 -5.64 1.08 -11.44
N GLY A 288 -5.80 2.32 -10.94
CA GLY A 288 -6.42 2.58 -9.64
C GLY A 288 -7.90 2.18 -9.61
N GLY A 289 -8.65 2.49 -10.65
CA GLY A 289 -10.08 2.17 -10.79
C GLY A 289 -10.33 0.68 -10.94
N GLY A 290 -9.56 -0.01 -11.79
CA GLY A 290 -9.67 -1.46 -11.95
C GLY A 290 -9.29 -2.22 -10.68
N THR A 291 -8.19 -1.84 -10.04
CA THR A 291 -7.78 -2.37 -8.74
C THR A 291 -8.86 -2.13 -7.69
N GLY A 292 -9.47 -0.94 -7.71
CA GLY A 292 -10.50 -0.57 -6.75
C GLY A 292 -11.80 -1.34 -6.91
N ALA A 293 -12.27 -1.48 -8.16
CA ALA A 293 -13.45 -2.26 -8.49
C ALA A 293 -13.28 -3.74 -8.13
N ILE A 294 -12.12 -4.33 -8.43
CA ILE A 294 -11.85 -5.75 -8.12
C ILE A 294 -11.80 -5.97 -6.59
N ASN A 295 -11.17 -5.07 -5.83
CA ASN A 295 -11.19 -5.14 -4.36
C ASN A 295 -12.63 -5.08 -3.80
N LEU A 296 -13.48 -4.23 -4.37
CA LEU A 296 -14.89 -4.11 -3.97
C LEU A 296 -15.68 -5.39 -4.31
N ILE A 297 -15.52 -5.94 -5.51
CA ILE A 297 -16.18 -7.17 -5.96
C ILE A 297 -15.75 -8.34 -5.07
N ILE A 298 -14.46 -8.49 -4.79
CA ILE A 298 -13.95 -9.61 -3.98
C ILE A 298 -14.43 -9.49 -2.53
N GLY A 299 -14.47 -8.29 -1.95
CA GLY A 299 -15.08 -8.06 -0.64
C GLY A 299 -16.54 -8.56 -0.61
N PHE A 300 -17.29 -8.32 -1.69
CA PHE A 300 -18.66 -8.80 -1.80
C PHE A 300 -18.77 -10.32 -2.02
N VAL A 301 -17.90 -10.91 -2.85
CA VAL A 301 -17.83 -12.35 -3.10
C VAL A 301 -17.49 -13.13 -1.83
N VAL A 302 -16.52 -12.64 -1.06
CA VAL A 302 -16.11 -13.22 0.23
C VAL A 302 -17.24 -13.15 1.26
N ARG A 303 -18.00 -12.04 1.27
CA ARG A 303 -19.21 -11.88 2.10
C ARG A 303 -20.34 -12.82 1.65
N TRP A 304 -20.52 -12.99 0.34
CA TRP A 304 -21.56 -13.86 -0.22
C TRP A 304 -21.28 -15.33 0.06
N THR A 305 -20.03 -15.78 -0.10
CA THR A 305 -19.60 -17.16 0.24
C THR A 305 -19.69 -17.44 1.74
N GLY A 306 -19.51 -16.43 2.61
CA GLY A 306 -19.62 -16.58 4.06
C GLY A 306 -21.05 -16.74 4.59
N ARG A 307 -22.08 -16.29 3.84
CA ARG A 307 -23.49 -16.34 4.28
C ARG A 307 -24.13 -17.73 4.19
N LYS A 308 -23.55 -18.69 3.46
CA LYS A 308 -24.27 -19.93 3.11
C LYS A 308 -24.11 -21.10 4.07
N VAL A 309 -23.21 -21.10 5.06
CA VAL A 309 -23.05 -22.27 5.96
C VAL A 309 -22.61 -21.88 7.37
N ILE A 310 -23.55 -21.82 8.30
CA ILE A 310 -23.36 -21.45 9.72
C ILE A 310 -22.58 -22.52 10.53
N GLY A 311 -22.25 -23.69 9.94
CA GLY A 311 -21.58 -24.80 10.64
C GLY A 311 -20.09 -25.03 10.33
N PHE A 312 -19.47 -24.25 9.44
CA PHE A 312 -18.15 -24.59 8.88
C PHE A 312 -17.17 -23.41 8.86
N GLN A 313 -17.04 -22.69 9.97
CA GLN A 313 -16.11 -21.55 10.11
C GLN A 313 -14.65 -21.95 9.79
N PHE A 314 -14.25 -23.18 10.13
CA PHE A 314 -12.95 -23.75 9.76
C PHE A 314 -12.78 -23.94 8.24
N LEU A 315 -13.82 -24.41 7.54
CA LEU A 315 -13.79 -24.59 6.09
C LEU A 315 -13.77 -23.25 5.35
N TYR A 316 -14.48 -22.25 5.90
CA TYR A 316 -14.45 -20.87 5.40
C TYR A 316 -13.06 -20.25 5.49
N TYR A 317 -12.39 -20.42 6.63
CA TYR A 317 -11.00 -19.98 6.83
C TYR A 317 -10.03 -20.68 5.86
N ARG A 318 -10.16 -22.01 5.69
CA ARG A 318 -9.32 -22.78 4.76
C ARG A 318 -9.50 -22.35 3.30
N LYS A 319 -10.74 -22.04 2.88
CA LYS A 319 -11.03 -21.50 1.54
C LYS A 319 -10.44 -20.10 1.32
N ARG A 320 -10.51 -19.22 2.32
CA ARG A 320 -9.86 -17.89 2.26
C ARG A 320 -8.35 -18.00 2.12
N MET A 321 -7.72 -18.89 2.89
CA MET A 321 -6.27 -19.11 2.81
C MET A 321 -5.85 -19.69 1.47
N TYR A 322 -6.63 -20.63 0.91
CA TYR A 322 -6.38 -21.13 -0.44
C TYR A 322 -6.47 -20.02 -1.50
N LEU A 323 -7.52 -19.19 -1.46
CA LEU A 323 -7.66 -18.04 -2.37
C LEU A 323 -6.50 -17.05 -2.24
N LEU A 324 -6.04 -16.77 -1.02
CA LEU A 324 -4.89 -15.90 -0.78
C LEU A 324 -3.62 -16.46 -1.43
N VAL A 325 -3.33 -17.75 -1.25
CA VAL A 325 -2.15 -18.39 -1.87
C VAL A 325 -2.23 -18.34 -3.38
N VAL A 326 -3.42 -18.58 -3.97
CA VAL A 326 -3.62 -18.47 -5.42
C VAL A 326 -3.36 -17.04 -5.90
N PHE A 327 -3.94 -16.02 -5.27
CA PHE A 327 -3.72 -14.63 -5.68
C PHE A 327 -2.28 -14.18 -5.52
N MET A 328 -1.60 -14.56 -4.44
CA MET A 328 -0.17 -14.27 -4.28
C MET A 328 0.68 -14.98 -5.33
N GLY A 329 0.33 -16.23 -5.68
CA GLY A 329 1.01 -16.98 -6.74
C GLY A 329 0.86 -16.32 -8.11
N VAL A 330 -0.35 -15.88 -8.47
CA VAL A 330 -0.57 -15.15 -9.73
C VAL A 330 0.11 -13.78 -9.71
N ALA A 331 0.11 -13.07 -8.58
CA ALA A 331 0.85 -11.82 -8.44
C ALA A 331 2.36 -12.01 -8.64
N ALA A 332 2.94 -13.05 -8.03
CA ALA A 332 4.36 -13.39 -8.22
C ALA A 332 4.66 -13.75 -9.69
N GLY A 333 3.78 -14.51 -10.35
CA GLY A 333 3.89 -14.79 -11.78
C GLY A 333 3.85 -13.53 -12.65
N SER A 334 2.95 -12.59 -12.33
CA SER A 334 2.86 -11.29 -13.01
C SER A 334 4.13 -10.46 -12.83
N CYS A 335 4.69 -10.44 -11.61
CA CYS A 335 5.95 -9.78 -11.29
C CYS A 335 7.13 -10.36 -12.08
N ILE A 336 7.22 -11.68 -12.19
CA ILE A 336 8.26 -12.34 -13.00
C ILE A 336 8.07 -11.99 -14.47
N GLY A 337 6.81 -12.00 -14.94
CA GLY A 337 6.41 -11.66 -16.30
C GLY A 337 6.83 -10.25 -16.74
N LEU A 338 6.89 -9.28 -15.81
CA LEU A 338 7.33 -7.91 -16.12
C LEU A 338 8.72 -7.87 -16.77
N ASN A 339 9.62 -8.80 -16.44
CA ASN A 339 10.94 -8.87 -17.06
C ASN A 339 10.91 -9.20 -18.55
N PHE A 340 9.84 -9.84 -19.02
CA PHE A 340 9.66 -10.29 -20.40
C PHE A 340 8.71 -9.39 -21.20
N GLY A 341 8.13 -8.36 -20.57
CA GLY A 341 7.26 -7.41 -21.25
C GLY A 341 8.05 -6.58 -22.27
N GLN A 342 7.76 -6.79 -23.56
CA GLN A 342 8.43 -6.11 -24.68
C GLN A 342 7.69 -4.84 -25.15
N THR A 343 6.46 -4.65 -24.70
CA THR A 343 5.64 -3.47 -25.03
C THR A 343 5.12 -2.80 -23.77
N SER A 344 4.94 -1.48 -23.83
CA SER A 344 4.37 -0.67 -22.75
C SER A 344 3.00 -1.19 -22.30
N GLU A 345 2.17 -1.66 -23.24
CA GLU A 345 0.85 -2.25 -22.98
C GLU A 345 0.94 -3.55 -22.17
N ILE A 346 1.84 -4.47 -22.54
CA ILE A 346 2.02 -5.74 -21.81
C ILE A 346 2.50 -5.46 -20.38
N VAL A 347 3.46 -4.55 -20.23
CA VAL A 347 3.98 -4.16 -18.92
C VAL A 347 2.90 -3.46 -18.08
N LEU A 348 2.06 -2.63 -18.70
CA LEU A 348 0.93 -2.00 -18.04
C LEU A 348 -0.08 -3.03 -17.51
N VAL A 349 -0.43 -4.03 -18.32
CA VAL A 349 -1.34 -5.12 -17.92
C VAL A 349 -0.74 -5.97 -16.80
N LEU A 350 0.54 -6.33 -16.89
CA LEU A 350 1.23 -7.11 -15.86
C LEU A 350 1.39 -6.32 -14.55
N ALA A 351 1.68 -5.03 -14.63
CA ALA A 351 1.72 -4.14 -13.47
C ALA A 351 0.33 -4.00 -12.84
N PHE A 352 -0.71 -3.84 -13.66
CA PHE A 352 -2.10 -3.80 -13.21
C PHE A 352 -2.49 -5.08 -12.47
N LEU A 353 -2.23 -6.25 -13.06
CA LEU A 353 -2.51 -7.55 -12.44
C LEU A 353 -1.75 -7.70 -11.12
N PHE A 354 -0.48 -7.33 -11.07
CA PHE A 354 0.32 -7.38 -9.85
C PHE A 354 -0.26 -6.48 -8.75
N VAL A 355 -0.50 -5.20 -9.04
CA VAL A 355 -1.03 -4.22 -8.07
C VAL A 355 -2.42 -4.64 -7.59
N CYS A 356 -3.26 -5.13 -8.49
CA CYS A 356 -4.59 -5.58 -8.15
C CYS A 356 -4.56 -6.80 -7.21
N LEU A 357 -3.82 -7.84 -7.58
CA LEU A 357 -3.78 -9.10 -6.81
C LEU A 357 -3.07 -8.95 -5.46
N THR A 358 -2.06 -8.08 -5.37
CA THR A 358 -1.42 -7.75 -4.08
C THR A 358 -2.36 -6.97 -3.16
N GLY A 359 -3.16 -6.03 -3.69
CA GLY A 359 -4.18 -5.30 -2.92
C GLY A 359 -5.27 -6.21 -2.37
N VAL A 360 -5.75 -7.15 -3.18
CA VAL A 360 -6.75 -8.16 -2.78
C VAL A 360 -6.18 -9.09 -1.71
N SER A 361 -4.96 -9.59 -1.92
CA SER A 361 -4.26 -10.45 -0.96
C SER A 361 -4.11 -9.76 0.39
N SER A 362 -3.75 -8.47 0.39
CA SER A 362 -3.60 -7.66 1.61
C SER A 362 -4.93 -7.50 2.36
N SER A 363 -6.03 -7.23 1.64
CA SER A 363 -7.36 -7.09 2.23
C SER A 363 -7.86 -8.41 2.86
N LEU A 364 -7.66 -9.53 2.17
CA LEU A 364 -7.99 -10.86 2.67
C LEU A 364 -7.17 -11.23 3.91
N LEU A 365 -5.87 -10.91 3.89
CA LEU A 365 -4.98 -11.19 5.00
C LEU A 365 -5.34 -10.38 6.24
N ASN A 366 -5.60 -9.08 6.09
CA ASN A 366 -6.05 -8.22 7.19
C ASN A 366 -7.36 -8.75 7.81
N SER A 367 -8.33 -9.18 6.99
CA SER A 367 -9.54 -9.81 7.52
C SER A 367 -9.25 -11.12 8.27
N ALA A 368 -8.29 -11.92 7.82
CA ALA A 368 -7.92 -13.15 8.51
C ALA A 368 -7.20 -12.87 9.84
N VAL A 369 -6.31 -11.87 9.88
CA VAL A 369 -5.58 -11.46 11.09
C VAL A 369 -6.55 -11.02 12.19
N VAL A 370 -7.56 -10.22 11.88
CA VAL A 370 -8.55 -9.79 12.89
C VAL A 370 -9.39 -10.97 13.42
N ASP A 371 -9.57 -12.03 12.64
CA ASP A 371 -10.26 -13.23 13.08
C ASP A 371 -9.39 -14.12 13.99
N ILE A 372 -8.07 -14.14 13.76
CA ILE A 372 -7.09 -14.93 14.53
C ILE A 372 -6.78 -14.32 15.90
N PHE A 373 -6.83 -12.99 16.02
CA PHE A 373 -6.66 -12.27 17.28
C PHE A 373 -8.02 -11.76 17.79
N PRO A 374 -8.94 -12.65 18.22
CA PRO A 374 -10.19 -12.19 18.80
C PRO A 374 -9.86 -11.47 20.11
N THR A 375 -10.11 -10.16 20.12
CA THR A 375 -10.12 -9.35 21.31
C THR A 375 -11.38 -9.71 22.13
N GLN A 376 -11.45 -10.91 22.70
CA GLN A 376 -12.59 -11.33 23.51
C GLN A 376 -12.79 -10.39 24.71
N LEU A 377 -14.03 -9.95 24.88
CA LEU A 377 -14.60 -9.51 26.15
C LEU A 377 -15.69 -10.55 26.40
N SER A 378 -15.56 -11.35 27.47
CA SER A 378 -16.62 -12.28 27.85
C SER A 378 -17.91 -11.52 28.20
N LYS A 379 -19.02 -12.14 27.81
CA LYS A 379 -20.37 -11.68 28.11
C LYS A 379 -20.73 -11.91 29.57
#